data_AF-K1T6G9-F1
#
_entry.id   AF-K1T6G9-F1
#
_cell.length_a   1.000
_cell.length_b   1.000
_cell.length_c   1.000
_cell.angle_alpha   90.00
_cell.angle_beta   90.00
_cell.angle_gamma   90.00
#
_symmetry.space_group_name_H-M   'P 1'
#
loop_
_entity.id
_entity.type
_entity.pdbx_description
1 polymer ?
#
loop_
_entity_poly.entity_id
_entity_poly.type
_entity_poly.pdbx_seq_one_letter_code
_entity_poly.pdbx_strand_id
1 'polypeptide(L)'
;FQNDPLLSGAIAKNLLTERVDIVKPIGYHRIGTAITDTDMNYLLLYLEETYGLTSEKKITAAIGIVANENGYHPVRDYLNGLSWDGQERIRYCLRHFLGADTDQYTYEALRLFLLGAIHRAFCPGCKFEVMLCLVGGQGAGKSTFFRLLAVKDEWFSDDLRKLDDDNVYRKLQGHWIIEMSEMIATANAKSIEEI
;
A
#
# COMPACT_ATOMS: atom_id res chain seq x y z
N PHE A 1 -22.89 14.65 5.97
CA PHE A 1 -21.55 14.04 6.07
C PHE A 1 -20.60 14.88 6.93
N GLN A 2 -20.06 16.02 6.48
CA GLN A 2 -19.06 16.77 7.27
C GLN A 2 -19.56 17.25 8.65
N ASN A 3 -20.83 17.68 8.74
CA ASN A 3 -21.44 18.16 9.98
C ASN A 3 -22.28 17.11 10.71
N ASP A 4 -22.36 15.90 10.16
CA ASP A 4 -23.18 14.84 10.73
C ASP A 4 -22.45 14.21 11.94
N PRO A 5 -23.10 14.06 13.11
CA PRO A 5 -22.42 13.58 14.32
C PRO A 5 -21.86 12.16 14.18
N LEU A 6 -22.51 11.31 13.37
CA LEU A 6 -22.07 9.93 13.15
C LEU A 6 -21.02 9.87 12.04
N LEU A 7 -21.28 10.52 10.91
CA LEU A 7 -20.55 10.36 9.66
C LEU A 7 -19.40 11.35 9.46
N SER A 8 -19.29 12.41 10.27
CA SER A 8 -18.20 13.39 10.16
C SER A 8 -16.83 12.72 10.33
N GLY A 9 -15.97 12.83 9.31
CA GLY A 9 -14.66 12.17 9.29
C GLY A 9 -14.71 10.64 9.20
N ALA A 10 -15.89 10.03 8.97
CA ALA A 10 -15.99 8.58 8.83
C ALA A 10 -15.59 8.07 7.46
N ILE A 11 -15.85 8.86 6.42
CA ILE A 11 -15.69 8.46 5.02
C ILE A 11 -14.46 9.16 4.47
N ALA A 12 -13.52 8.38 3.94
CA ALA A 12 -12.23 8.86 3.48
C ALA A 12 -11.75 8.06 2.26
N LYS A 13 -11.03 8.73 1.36
CA LYS A 13 -10.39 8.08 0.21
C LYS A 13 -9.04 7.52 0.65
N ASN A 14 -8.86 6.22 0.50
CA ASN A 14 -7.57 5.57 0.70
C ASN A 14 -6.72 5.78 -0.56
N LEU A 15 -5.70 6.64 -0.47
CA LEU A 15 -4.85 7.03 -1.59
C LEU A 15 -3.90 5.93 -2.06
N LEU A 16 -3.72 4.85 -1.29
CA LEU A 16 -2.93 3.70 -1.71
C LEU A 16 -3.75 2.76 -2.61
N THR A 17 -5.03 2.54 -2.27
CA THR A 17 -5.92 1.62 -2.99
C THR A 17 -6.87 2.33 -3.98
N GLU A 18 -6.97 3.67 -3.89
CA GLU A 18 -7.96 4.54 -4.54
C GLU A 18 -9.43 4.19 -4.22
N ARG A 19 -9.67 3.44 -3.14
CA ARG A 19 -11.02 3.09 -2.68
C ARG A 19 -11.56 4.09 -1.67
N VAL A 20 -12.88 4.10 -1.51
CA VAL A 20 -13.54 4.82 -0.43
C VAL A 20 -13.66 3.88 0.76
N ASP A 21 -13.16 4.33 1.90
CA ASP A 21 -13.12 3.59 3.14
C ASP A 21 -14.00 4.28 4.20
N ILE A 22 -14.62 3.47 5.05
CA ILE A 22 -15.17 3.90 6.34
C ILE A 22 -14.08 3.64 7.39
N VAL A 23 -13.51 4.72 7.93
CA VAL A 23 -12.31 4.73 8.78
C VAL A 23 -12.61 4.85 10.28
N LYS A 24 -13.88 4.98 10.66
CA LYS A 24 -14.33 4.93 12.06
C LYS A 24 -15.66 4.18 12.18
N PRO A 25 -16.03 3.68 13.37
CA PRO A 25 -17.32 3.03 13.59
C PRO A 25 -18.51 3.98 13.31
N ILE A 26 -19.52 3.48 12.58
CA ILE A 26 -20.74 4.24 12.22
C ILE A 26 -22.04 3.52 12.62
N GLY A 27 -22.02 2.80 13.75
CA GLY A 27 -23.23 2.27 14.38
C GLY A 27 -23.66 0.85 13.97
N TYR A 28 -22.92 0.19 13.08
CA TYR A 28 -23.14 -1.22 12.74
C TYR A 28 -21.82 -1.98 12.57
N HIS A 29 -21.88 -3.30 12.67
CA HIS A 29 -20.72 -4.17 12.55
C HIS A 29 -20.29 -4.34 11.09
N ARG A 30 -18.98 -4.30 10.84
CA ARG A 30 -18.40 -4.43 9.50
C ARG A 30 -17.02 -5.05 9.56
N ILE A 31 -16.63 -5.68 8.45
CA ILE A 31 -15.32 -6.31 8.26
C ILE A 31 -14.59 -5.53 7.15
N GLY A 32 -13.36 -5.09 7.45
CA GLY A 32 -12.57 -4.26 6.53
C GLY A 32 -12.94 -2.78 6.55
N THR A 33 -12.20 -1.97 5.80
CA THR A 33 -12.38 -0.51 5.73
C THR A 33 -13.11 -0.07 4.47
N ALA A 34 -12.88 -0.71 3.32
CA ALA A 34 -13.53 -0.37 2.06
C ALA A 34 -15.07 -0.43 2.15
N ILE A 35 -15.74 0.56 1.55
CA ILE A 35 -17.20 0.58 1.43
C ILE A 35 -17.67 -0.59 0.57
N THR A 36 -18.72 -1.26 1.05
CA THR A 36 -19.45 -2.31 0.35
C THR A 36 -20.87 -1.86 -0.02
N ASP A 37 -21.56 -2.63 -0.86
CA ASP A 37 -22.97 -2.37 -1.18
C ASP A 37 -23.86 -2.41 0.08
N THR A 38 -23.53 -3.27 1.04
CA THR A 38 -24.22 -3.31 2.34
C THR A 38 -23.99 -2.02 3.13
N ASP A 39 -22.76 -1.48 3.15
CA ASP A 39 -22.49 -0.19 3.79
C ASP A 39 -23.30 0.94 3.13
N MET A 40 -23.41 0.93 1.79
CA MET A 40 -24.21 1.91 1.06
C MET A 40 -25.68 1.86 1.47
N ASN A 41 -26.26 0.66 1.62
CA ASN A 41 -27.64 0.51 2.08
C ASN A 41 -27.85 1.05 3.51
N TYR A 42 -26.92 0.79 4.43
CA TYR A 42 -26.98 1.34 5.79
C TYR A 42 -26.86 2.87 5.80
N LEU A 43 -25.96 3.44 4.98
CA LEU A 43 -25.79 4.88 4.85
C LEU A 43 -27.05 5.54 4.26
N LEU A 44 -27.66 4.93 3.25
CA LEU A 44 -28.92 5.41 2.65
C LEU A 44 -30.04 5.40 3.69
N LEU A 45 -30.23 4.27 4.39
CA LEU A 45 -31.25 4.14 5.43
C LEU A 45 -31.06 5.19 6.54
N TYR A 46 -29.83 5.35 7.03
CA TYR A 46 -29.51 6.34 8.06
C TYR A 46 -29.84 7.78 7.61
N LEU A 47 -29.48 8.15 6.39
CA LEU A 47 -29.71 9.50 5.85
C LEU A 47 -31.19 9.75 5.54
N GLU A 48 -31.92 8.72 5.15
CA GLU A 48 -33.38 8.77 4.98
C GLU A 48 -34.07 8.98 6.32
N GLU A 49 -33.77 8.17 7.34
CA GLU A 49 -34.39 8.27 8.66
C GLU A 49 -34.04 9.57 9.39
N THR A 50 -32.80 10.06 9.24
CA THR A 50 -32.31 11.23 9.96
C THR A 50 -32.66 12.55 9.27
N TYR A 51 -32.66 12.58 7.93
CA TYR A 51 -32.76 13.81 7.15
C TYR A 51 -33.80 13.78 6.02
N GLY A 52 -34.49 12.66 5.80
CA GLY A 52 -35.43 12.48 4.69
C GLY A 52 -34.77 12.45 3.30
N LEU A 53 -33.46 12.17 3.24
CA LEU A 53 -32.71 12.15 1.98
C LEU A 53 -32.82 10.78 1.31
N THR A 54 -33.52 10.72 0.17
CA THR A 54 -33.82 9.45 -0.54
C THR A 54 -33.12 9.32 -1.89
N SER A 55 -32.44 10.38 -2.37
CA SER A 55 -31.79 10.36 -3.68
C SER A 55 -30.44 9.68 -3.61
N GLU A 56 -30.42 8.38 -3.90
CA GLU A 56 -29.20 7.56 -3.93
C GLU A 56 -28.09 8.21 -4.77
N LYS A 57 -28.40 8.66 -5.98
CA LYS A 57 -27.42 9.31 -6.87
C LYS A 57 -26.74 10.53 -6.22
N LYS A 58 -27.49 11.37 -5.51
CA LYS A 58 -26.93 12.55 -4.82
C LYS A 58 -26.09 12.14 -3.62
N ILE A 59 -26.54 11.12 -2.89
CA ILE A 59 -25.84 10.60 -1.72
C ILE A 59 -24.50 9.99 -2.13
N THR A 60 -24.47 9.13 -3.15
CA THR A 60 -23.23 8.55 -3.70
C THR A 60 -22.26 9.62 -4.20
N ALA A 61 -22.76 10.65 -4.88
CA ALA A 61 -21.92 11.78 -5.29
C ALA A 61 -21.32 12.52 -4.08
N ALA A 62 -22.12 12.77 -3.04
CA ALA A 62 -21.66 13.43 -1.82
C ALA A 62 -20.64 12.59 -1.04
N ILE A 63 -20.82 11.27 -0.98
CA ILE A 63 -19.85 10.31 -0.42
C ILE A 63 -18.52 10.45 -1.15
N GLY A 64 -18.52 10.46 -2.49
CA GLY A 64 -17.31 10.62 -3.29
C GLY A 64 -16.57 11.93 -3.02
N ILE A 65 -17.31 13.04 -2.89
CA ILE A 65 -16.73 14.37 -2.58
C ILE A 65 -16.07 14.34 -1.21
N VAL A 66 -16.79 13.90 -0.18
CA VAL A 66 -16.28 13.89 1.20
C VAL A 66 -15.12 12.91 1.38
N ALA A 67 -15.18 11.75 0.72
CA ALA A 67 -14.07 10.81 0.70
C ALA A 67 -12.80 11.47 0.17
N ASN A 68 -12.90 12.19 -0.95
CA ASN A 68 -11.77 12.87 -1.57
C ASN A 68 -11.19 13.97 -0.66
N GLU A 69 -12.05 14.73 0.02
CA GLU A 69 -11.63 15.76 0.97
C GLU A 69 -10.92 15.19 2.21
N ASN A 70 -11.38 14.02 2.69
CA ASN A 70 -10.81 13.33 3.85
C ASN A 70 -9.71 12.33 3.48
N GLY A 71 -9.12 12.42 2.29
CA GLY A 71 -8.17 11.42 1.79
C GLY A 71 -6.98 11.18 2.72
N TYR A 72 -6.55 9.92 2.82
CA TYR A 72 -5.42 9.51 3.66
C TYR A 72 -4.56 8.46 2.94
N HIS A 73 -3.30 8.31 3.37
CA HIS A 73 -2.42 7.30 2.81
C HIS A 73 -1.87 6.41 3.93
N PRO A 74 -2.33 5.16 4.07
CA PRO A 74 -2.07 4.35 5.25
C PRO A 74 -0.57 4.11 5.52
N VAL A 75 0.24 3.96 4.47
CA VAL A 75 1.71 3.85 4.60
C VAL A 75 2.33 5.16 5.09
N ARG A 76 1.87 6.34 4.63
CA ARG A 76 2.40 7.62 5.10
C ARG A 76 2.04 7.85 6.56
N ASP A 77 0.80 7.53 6.92
CA ASP A 77 0.31 7.68 8.29
C ASP A 77 1.11 6.78 9.24
N TYR A 78 1.38 5.54 8.83
CA TYR A 78 2.28 4.64 9.55
C TYR A 78 3.69 5.22 9.67
N LEU A 79 4.32 5.62 8.56
CA LEU A 79 5.70 6.14 8.54
C LEU A 79 5.84 7.43 9.37
N ASN A 80 4.87 8.34 9.31
CA ASN A 80 4.85 9.57 10.11
C ASN A 80 4.62 9.30 11.61
N GLY A 81 4.02 8.16 11.96
CA GLY A 81 3.83 7.73 13.35
C GLY A 81 5.06 7.06 13.98
N LEU A 82 6.09 6.75 13.18
CA LEU A 82 7.30 6.09 13.68
C LEU A 82 8.20 7.06 14.46
N SER A 83 8.79 6.55 15.54
CA SER A 83 9.86 7.23 16.27
C SER A 83 11.12 6.39 16.20
N TRP A 84 12.23 7.00 15.77
CA TRP A 84 13.51 6.31 15.73
C TRP A 84 14.08 6.17 17.14
N ASP A 85 14.53 4.97 17.46
CA ASP A 85 15.07 4.61 18.78
C ASP A 85 16.59 4.78 18.88
N GLY A 86 17.24 5.34 17.85
CA GLY A 86 18.68 5.58 17.83
C GLY A 86 19.53 4.37 17.40
N GLN A 87 18.94 3.20 17.15
CA GLN A 87 19.70 2.01 16.77
C GLN A 87 19.80 1.87 15.24
N GLU A 88 21.04 1.76 14.73
CA GLU A 88 21.29 1.51 13.31
C GLU A 88 21.00 0.04 12.94
N ARG A 89 19.86 -0.20 12.28
CA ARG A 89 19.46 -1.56 11.87
C ARG A 89 19.70 -1.87 10.39
N ILE A 90 19.62 -0.86 9.52
CA ILE A 90 19.69 -1.07 8.06
C ILE A 90 21.01 -1.74 7.65
N ARG A 91 22.14 -1.35 8.25
CA ARG A 91 23.48 -1.90 7.95
C ARG A 91 23.60 -3.40 8.12
N TYR A 92 22.93 -3.96 9.12
CA TYR A 92 23.03 -5.38 9.45
C TYR A 92 21.77 -6.18 9.11
N CYS A 93 20.75 -5.52 8.53
CA CYS A 93 19.44 -6.10 8.30
C CYS A 93 19.50 -7.34 7.40
N LEU A 94 20.10 -7.24 6.21
CA LEU A 94 20.21 -8.38 5.28
C LEU A 94 21.08 -9.50 5.84
N ARG A 95 22.13 -9.18 6.60
CA ARG A 95 22.94 -10.20 7.29
C ARG A 95 22.14 -10.93 8.36
N HIS A 96 21.41 -10.18 9.19
CA HIS A 96 20.65 -10.72 10.30
C HIS A 96 19.54 -11.66 9.84
N PHE A 97 18.80 -11.29 8.80
CA PHE A 97 17.65 -12.06 8.34
C PHE A 97 17.96 -13.06 7.22
N LEU A 98 18.91 -12.75 6.33
CA LEU A 98 19.15 -13.51 5.10
C LEU A 98 20.60 -14.02 4.97
N GLY A 99 21.47 -13.75 5.94
CA GLY A 99 22.86 -14.21 5.94
C GLY A 99 23.76 -13.52 4.90
N ALA A 100 23.35 -12.37 4.36
CA ALA A 100 24.15 -11.60 3.42
C ALA A 100 25.43 -11.01 4.05
N ASP A 101 26.37 -10.60 3.20
CA ASP A 101 27.57 -9.90 3.62
C ASP A 101 27.26 -8.50 4.19
N THR A 102 28.19 -7.97 4.99
CA THR A 102 28.09 -6.61 5.59
C THR A 102 28.95 -5.59 4.86
N ASP A 103 29.21 -5.83 3.59
CA ASP A 103 29.97 -4.91 2.75
C ASP A 103 29.15 -3.64 2.44
N GLN A 104 29.86 -2.62 1.96
CA GLN A 104 29.27 -1.31 1.68
C GLN A 104 28.23 -1.36 0.55
N TYR A 105 28.40 -2.25 -0.44
CA TYR A 105 27.46 -2.38 -1.54
C TYR A 105 26.12 -2.95 -1.05
N THR A 106 26.16 -4.04 -0.27
CA THR A 106 24.95 -4.65 0.32
C THR A 106 24.16 -3.64 1.17
N TYR A 107 24.87 -2.84 1.97
CA TYR A 107 24.25 -1.78 2.76
C TYR A 107 23.58 -0.70 1.90
N GLU A 108 24.31 -0.13 0.94
CA GLU A 108 23.78 0.98 0.12
C GLU A 108 22.66 0.50 -0.82
N ALA A 109 22.70 -0.74 -1.30
CA ALA A 109 21.64 -1.33 -2.10
C ALA A 109 20.31 -1.41 -1.32
N LEU A 110 20.33 -1.93 -0.09
CA LEU A 110 19.14 -1.95 0.76
C LEU A 110 18.70 -0.53 1.13
N ARG A 111 19.65 0.33 1.52
CA ARG A 111 19.34 1.71 1.92
C ARG A 111 18.66 2.48 0.79
N LEU A 112 19.17 2.38 -0.44
CA LEU A 112 18.59 3.03 -1.62
C LEU A 112 17.18 2.51 -1.91
N PHE A 113 16.96 1.19 -1.81
CA PHE A 113 15.63 0.60 -1.97
C PHE A 113 14.64 1.14 -0.93
N LEU A 114 15.03 1.17 0.35
CA LEU A 114 14.17 1.68 1.44
C LEU A 114 13.85 3.17 1.27
N LEU A 115 14.85 3.99 0.95
CA LEU A 115 14.64 5.41 0.69
C LEU A 115 13.75 5.63 -0.54
N GLY A 116 13.91 4.83 -1.58
CA GLY A 116 13.03 4.84 -2.76
C GLY A 116 11.59 4.48 -2.42
N ALA A 117 11.37 3.42 -1.63
CA ALA A 117 10.05 3.00 -1.19
C ALA A 117 9.35 4.08 -0.35
N ILE A 118 10.08 4.76 0.54
CA ILE A 118 9.57 5.90 1.30
C ILE A 118 9.26 7.07 0.36
N HIS A 119 10.21 7.47 -0.49
CA HIS A 119 10.05 8.62 -1.38
C HIS A 119 8.85 8.44 -2.33
N ARG A 120 8.63 7.24 -2.87
CA ARG A 120 7.45 6.94 -3.70
C ARG A 120 6.13 7.06 -2.95
N ALA A 121 6.10 6.67 -1.67
CA ALA A 121 4.92 6.85 -0.85
C ALA A 121 4.60 8.33 -0.69
N PHE A 122 5.59 9.19 -0.38
CA PHE A 122 5.40 10.62 -0.12
C PHE A 122 5.29 11.50 -1.37
N CYS A 123 5.89 11.09 -2.49
CA CYS A 123 5.91 11.81 -3.76
C CYS A 123 5.35 10.93 -4.90
N PRO A 124 4.01 10.75 -4.99
CA PRO A 124 3.40 9.96 -6.05
C PRO A 124 3.80 10.46 -7.43
N GLY A 125 4.06 9.52 -8.34
CA GLY A 125 4.53 9.84 -9.69
C GLY A 125 6.03 10.12 -9.80
N CYS A 126 6.79 10.13 -8.69
CA CYS A 126 8.24 10.23 -8.77
C CYS A 126 8.84 9.00 -9.47
N LYS A 127 9.82 9.23 -10.33
CA LYS A 127 10.55 8.17 -11.03
C LYS A 127 11.53 7.50 -10.06
N PHE A 128 11.48 6.17 -9.99
CA PHE A 128 12.46 5.35 -9.28
C PHE A 128 12.65 4.05 -10.07
N GLU A 129 13.81 3.91 -10.72
CA GLU A 129 14.12 2.86 -11.70
C GLU A 129 15.09 1.80 -11.14
N VAL A 130 15.13 1.65 -9.82
CA VAL A 130 16.02 0.69 -9.16
C VAL A 130 15.18 -0.46 -8.61
N MET A 131 15.63 -1.68 -8.90
CA MET A 131 15.07 -2.91 -8.35
C MET A 131 16.12 -3.58 -7.47
N LEU A 132 15.73 -3.94 -6.24
CA LEU A 132 16.61 -4.70 -5.35
C LEU A 132 16.50 -6.19 -5.68
N CYS A 133 17.59 -6.77 -6.17
CA CYS A 133 17.68 -8.19 -6.50
C CYS A 133 18.45 -8.94 -5.42
N LEU A 134 17.78 -9.86 -4.72
CA LEU A 134 18.42 -10.73 -3.72
C LEU A 134 18.70 -12.11 -4.32
N VAL A 135 19.99 -12.47 -4.40
CA VAL A 135 20.43 -13.78 -4.88
C VAL A 135 20.77 -14.65 -3.68
N GLY A 136 20.17 -15.84 -3.62
CA GLY A 136 20.38 -16.80 -2.55
C GLY A 136 19.51 -18.03 -2.75
N GLY A 137 19.77 -19.08 -1.96
CA GLY A 137 19.06 -20.35 -2.07
C GLY A 137 17.54 -20.22 -1.99
N GLN A 138 16.84 -21.20 -2.56
CA GLN A 138 15.41 -21.36 -2.31
C GLN A 138 15.16 -21.61 -0.81
N GLY A 139 14.07 -21.07 -0.29
CA GLY A 139 13.74 -21.18 1.14
C GLY A 139 14.56 -20.27 2.06
N ALA A 140 15.42 -19.39 1.54
CA ALA A 140 16.21 -18.44 2.34
C ALA A 140 15.38 -17.34 3.04
N GLY A 141 14.04 -17.33 2.89
CA GLY A 141 13.17 -16.35 3.55
C GLY A 141 13.07 -14.99 2.85
N LYS A 142 13.52 -14.87 1.59
CA LYS A 142 13.51 -13.60 0.82
C LYS A 142 12.11 -12.97 0.73
N SER A 143 11.10 -13.74 0.34
CA SER A 143 9.72 -13.25 0.23
C SER A 143 9.12 -12.90 1.59
N THR A 144 9.41 -13.72 2.61
CA THR A 144 9.00 -13.44 4.00
C THR A 144 9.61 -12.12 4.50
N PHE A 145 10.88 -11.86 4.20
CA PHE A 145 11.55 -10.61 4.57
C PHE A 145 10.82 -9.39 4.00
N PHE A 146 10.50 -9.39 2.70
CA PHE A 146 9.79 -8.26 2.08
C PHE A 146 8.34 -8.13 2.52
N ARG A 147 7.65 -9.25 2.76
CA ARG A 147 6.30 -9.25 3.35
C ARG A 147 6.29 -8.61 4.73
N LEU A 148 7.27 -8.93 5.59
CA LEU A 148 7.41 -8.30 6.90
C LEU A 148 7.84 -6.83 6.80
N LEU A 149 8.71 -6.49 5.84
CA LEU A 149 9.14 -5.12 5.60
C LEU A 149 7.99 -4.21 5.17
N ALA A 150 6.98 -4.77 4.49
CA ALA A 150 5.75 -4.07 4.14
C ALA A 150 4.84 -3.80 5.35
N VAL A 151 5.15 -4.34 6.54
CA VAL A 151 4.45 -4.16 7.83
C VAL A 151 3.07 -4.81 7.90
N LYS A 152 2.26 -4.62 6.86
CA LYS A 152 0.97 -5.29 6.70
C LYS A 152 0.99 -6.14 5.43
N ASP A 153 0.39 -7.31 5.52
CA ASP A 153 0.26 -8.22 4.38
C ASP A 153 -0.44 -7.56 3.18
N GLU A 154 -1.43 -6.71 3.43
CA GLU A 154 -2.15 -5.97 2.39
C GLU A 154 -1.30 -4.93 1.63
N TRP A 155 -0.12 -4.57 2.14
CA TRP A 155 0.83 -3.66 1.47
C TRP A 155 1.93 -4.42 0.71
N PHE A 156 1.92 -5.75 0.75
CA PHE A 156 2.85 -6.61 0.04
C PHE A 156 2.14 -7.37 -1.08
N SER A 157 2.82 -7.55 -2.22
CA SER A 157 2.35 -8.45 -3.29
C SER A 157 3.51 -9.18 -3.94
N ASP A 158 3.35 -10.47 -4.17
CA ASP A 158 4.23 -11.34 -4.99
C ASP A 158 3.51 -11.91 -6.22
N ASP A 159 2.29 -11.42 -6.49
CA ASP A 159 1.44 -11.88 -7.59
C ASP A 159 1.85 -11.30 -8.96
N LEU A 160 2.85 -10.41 -9.00
CA LEU A 160 3.35 -9.80 -10.22
C LEU A 160 4.31 -10.75 -10.95
N ARG A 161 3.72 -11.69 -11.70
CA ARG A 161 4.45 -12.71 -12.48
C ARG A 161 4.90 -12.25 -13.86
N LYS A 162 4.27 -11.24 -14.45
CA LYS A 162 4.61 -10.63 -15.74
C LYS A 162 4.21 -9.16 -15.79
N LEU A 163 5.00 -8.34 -16.49
CA LEU A 163 4.76 -6.91 -16.69
C LEU A 163 3.90 -6.59 -17.93
N ASP A 164 3.58 -7.58 -18.75
CA ASP A 164 2.79 -7.48 -19.98
C ASP A 164 1.32 -7.86 -19.81
N ASP A 165 0.86 -8.11 -18.58
CA ASP A 165 -0.52 -8.46 -18.28
C ASP A 165 -1.40 -7.20 -18.25
N ASP A 166 -2.54 -7.24 -18.96
CA ASP A 166 -3.52 -6.14 -19.02
C ASP A 166 -4.00 -5.67 -17.64
N ASN A 167 -3.86 -6.52 -16.61
CA ASN A 167 -4.23 -6.21 -15.23
C ASN A 167 -3.05 -5.82 -14.33
N VAL A 168 -1.84 -5.58 -14.86
CA VAL A 168 -0.65 -5.20 -14.07
C VAL A 168 -0.95 -4.01 -13.18
N TYR A 169 -1.62 -2.97 -13.69
CA TYR A 169 -1.94 -1.80 -12.88
C TYR A 169 -2.76 -2.16 -11.63
N ARG A 170 -3.72 -3.10 -11.75
CA ARG A 170 -4.53 -3.58 -10.63
C ARG A 170 -3.72 -4.39 -9.61
N LYS A 171 -2.68 -5.09 -10.07
CA LYS A 171 -1.76 -5.83 -9.20
C LYS A 171 -0.78 -4.88 -8.48
N LEU A 172 -0.41 -3.77 -9.12
CA LEU A 172 0.46 -2.76 -8.52
C LEU A 172 -0.28 -1.89 -7.50
N GLN A 173 -1.52 -1.50 -7.82
CA GLN A 173 -2.32 -0.63 -6.97
C GLN A 173 -2.63 -1.29 -5.62
N GLY A 174 -2.57 -0.52 -4.54
CA GLY A 174 -2.83 -1.01 -3.20
C GLY A 174 -1.60 -1.53 -2.45
N HIS A 175 -0.45 -1.71 -3.12
CA HIS A 175 0.74 -2.31 -2.51
C HIS A 175 1.89 -1.30 -2.42
N TRP A 176 2.67 -1.41 -1.34
CA TRP A 176 3.86 -0.60 -1.11
C TRP A 176 5.14 -1.31 -1.54
N ILE A 177 5.23 -2.61 -1.25
CA ILE A 177 6.35 -3.47 -1.65
C ILE A 177 5.81 -4.56 -2.56
N ILE A 178 6.45 -4.73 -3.72
CA ILE A 178 6.07 -5.71 -4.71
C ILE A 178 7.29 -6.55 -5.04
N GLU A 179 7.16 -7.85 -4.81
CA GLU A 179 8.12 -8.84 -5.23
C GLU A 179 7.78 -9.32 -6.64
N MET A 180 8.80 -9.42 -7.47
CA MET A 180 8.70 -10.06 -8.77
C MET A 180 9.40 -11.42 -8.70
N SER A 181 8.66 -12.50 -8.91
CA SER A 181 9.23 -13.85 -8.88
C SER A 181 10.30 -14.02 -9.98
N GLU A 182 11.27 -14.90 -9.73
CA GLU A 182 12.58 -15.04 -10.42
C GLU A 182 12.58 -15.10 -11.97
N MET A 183 11.42 -15.27 -12.62
CA MET A 183 11.32 -15.51 -14.06
C MET A 183 11.37 -14.23 -14.94
N ILE A 184 11.42 -13.03 -14.36
CA ILE A 184 11.53 -11.76 -15.13
C ILE A 184 12.93 -11.13 -15.03
N ALA A 185 13.59 -11.19 -13.87
CA ALA A 185 14.90 -10.53 -13.68
C ALA A 185 16.00 -11.11 -14.59
N THR A 186 15.92 -12.39 -14.94
CA THR A 186 16.87 -13.08 -15.81
C THR A 186 16.66 -12.84 -17.31
N ALA A 187 15.46 -12.42 -17.74
CA ALA A 187 15.18 -12.17 -19.16
C ALA A 187 15.82 -10.84 -19.64
N ASN A 188 15.83 -9.82 -18.77
CA ASN A 188 16.39 -8.50 -19.11
C ASN A 188 17.90 -8.38 -18.89
N ALA A 189 18.47 -9.15 -17.95
CA ALA A 189 19.93 -9.13 -17.72
C ALA A 189 20.71 -9.69 -18.94
N LYS A 190 20.17 -10.72 -19.60
CA LYS A 190 20.78 -11.28 -20.82
C LYS A 190 20.73 -10.36 -22.02
N SER A 191 19.71 -9.49 -22.12
CA SER A 191 19.55 -8.57 -23.26
C SER A 191 20.43 -7.32 -23.15
N ILE A 192 21.01 -7.05 -21.98
CA ILE A 192 21.91 -5.90 -21.76
C ILE A 192 23.39 -6.30 -22.02
N GLU A 193 23.73 -7.59 -21.94
CA GLU A 193 25.07 -8.10 -22.29
C GLU A 193 25.27 -8.28 -23.81
N GLU A 194 24.24 -8.07 -24.64
CA GLU A 194 24.30 -8.20 -26.11
C GLU A 194 24.26 -6.85 -26.88
N ILE A 195 24.56 -5.72 -26.22
CA ILE A 195 24.74 -4.40 -26.89
C ILE A 195 26.18 -3.91 -26.74
#